data_AF-A0A016TD89-F1
#
_entry.id   AF-A0A016TD89-F1
#
_cell.length_a   1.000
_cell.length_b   1.000
_cell.length_c   1.000
_cell.angle_alpha   90.00
_cell.angle_beta   90.00
_cell.angle_gamma   90.00
#
_symmetry.space_group_name_H-M   'P 1'
#
loop_
_entity.id
_entity.type
_entity.pdbx_description
1 polymer ?
#
loop_
_entity_poly.entity_id
_entity_poly.type
_entity_poly.pdbx_seq_one_letter_code
_entity_poly.pdbx_strand_id
1 'polypeptide(L)'
;MSAHILPAGLKSEVYMRPQPRSTKTGVQQFDEMYGGLRNNNINIKTIWIQQYNLNIGIYTSRYEWNVITDGGEAENMMLWYWNVYGNGPANESPANFNDFIPFGGWASPSAKQFGQSESVCGVTVNRMQVLVIICSLALSCFASPVVQQQEASASDNFVYAVDVDVAVSVSQFQCVRKSSYDVAFIRGYSSTGQGQLDWYAPINIQNANAAGLKTEIYMSPQPRSTKTGAQQFDEMYGGLRNNNINIKTIWIQMTSPSNWYSNTTYNLNFVNDILARASQYNLYIGIYTSNYDWYHITGEAEASNVMLWYWFVYGNGTRNESPANFNDFRPFGGWTSPSAKQFGQSEIVCGVTVNRDIYSVYIPTKVVEADTQMKSGQIVVGDRGVGRVVPGKAQIKKSDRI
;
A
#
# COMPACT_ATOMS: atom_id res chain seq x y z
N MET A 1 13.90 -24.94 -15.02
CA MET A 1 14.81 -25.22 -13.90
C MET A 1 14.42 -24.24 -12.78
N SER A 2 13.54 -24.64 -11.86
CA SER A 2 13.06 -23.77 -10.78
C SER A 2 14.06 -23.78 -9.64
N ALA A 3 14.68 -22.64 -9.35
CA ALA A 3 15.47 -22.46 -8.15
C ALA A 3 14.53 -22.19 -6.97
N HIS A 4 14.22 -23.24 -6.19
CA HIS A 4 13.59 -23.06 -4.89
C HIS A 4 14.67 -22.63 -3.88
N ILE A 5 14.63 -21.38 -3.43
CA ILE A 5 15.33 -20.97 -2.22
C ILE A 5 14.52 -21.56 -1.05
N LEU A 6 14.88 -22.75 -0.58
CA LEU A 6 14.34 -23.31 0.66
C LEU A 6 14.70 -22.39 1.85
N PRO A 7 13.83 -22.24 2.87
CA PRO A 7 14.06 -21.31 3.96
C PRO A 7 15.13 -21.86 4.91
N ALA A 8 16.39 -21.47 4.70
CA ALA A 8 17.49 -21.71 5.64
C ALA A 8 17.40 -20.84 6.92
N GLY A 9 16.26 -20.20 7.19
CA GLY A 9 16.09 -19.25 8.30
C GLY A 9 16.86 -17.92 8.15
N LEU A 10 17.53 -17.71 7.01
CA LEU A 10 18.31 -16.50 6.73
C LEU A 10 17.42 -15.37 6.21
N LYS A 11 17.65 -14.14 6.70
CA LYS A 11 17.15 -12.92 6.06
C LYS A 11 18.06 -12.62 4.87
N SER A 12 17.50 -12.51 3.68
CA SER A 12 18.26 -12.30 2.44
C SER A 12 17.98 -10.91 1.86
N GLU A 13 19.03 -10.25 1.38
CA GLU A 13 18.97 -9.04 0.58
C GLU A 13 19.59 -9.33 -0.79
N VAL A 14 19.17 -8.59 -1.82
CA VAL A 14 19.66 -8.81 -3.20
C VAL A 14 20.34 -7.55 -3.68
N TYR A 15 21.42 -7.72 -4.46
CA TYR A 15 22.10 -6.60 -5.11
C TYR A 15 22.18 -6.69 -6.62
N MET A 16 22.23 -5.52 -7.25
CA MET A 16 22.41 -5.36 -8.69
C MET A 16 23.74 -4.68 -8.98
N ARG A 17 24.40 -5.11 -10.05
CA ARG A 17 25.54 -4.39 -10.62
C ARG A 17 25.08 -3.75 -11.94
N PRO A 18 24.85 -2.43 -11.97
CA PRO A 18 24.50 -1.75 -13.21
C PRO A 18 25.59 -1.97 -14.27
N GLN A 19 25.20 -1.99 -15.53
CA GLN A 19 26.07 -2.01 -16.70
C GLN A 19 25.97 -0.66 -17.42
N PRO A 20 26.85 0.31 -17.12
CA PRO A 20 26.75 1.67 -17.68
C PRO A 20 26.95 1.74 -19.19
N ARG A 21 27.61 0.74 -19.79
CA ARG A 21 27.84 0.63 -21.23
C ARG A 21 26.71 -0.11 -21.97
N SER A 22 25.67 -0.51 -21.26
CA SER A 22 24.48 -1.14 -21.86
C SER A 22 23.68 -0.12 -22.66
N THR A 23 22.94 -0.59 -23.67
CA THR A 23 21.91 0.23 -24.34
C THR A 23 20.70 0.51 -23.46
N LYS A 24 20.58 -0.18 -22.31
CA LYS A 24 19.50 -0.03 -21.35
C LYS A 24 19.82 1.04 -20.30
N THR A 25 18.87 1.90 -19.99
CA THR A 25 18.97 2.87 -18.89
C THR A 25 19.08 2.16 -17.54
N GLY A 26 19.56 2.85 -16.50
CA GLY A 26 19.59 2.29 -15.15
C GLY A 26 18.21 1.83 -14.66
N VAL A 27 17.16 2.57 -15.01
CA VAL A 27 15.76 2.22 -14.74
C VAL A 27 15.38 0.91 -15.42
N GLN A 28 15.69 0.74 -16.70
CA GLN A 28 15.37 -0.50 -17.43
C GLN A 28 16.11 -1.71 -16.86
N GLN A 29 17.38 -1.55 -16.50
CA GLN A 29 18.17 -2.64 -15.89
C GLN A 29 17.60 -3.05 -14.53
N PHE A 30 17.09 -2.08 -13.77
CA PHE A 30 16.43 -2.34 -12.50
C PHE A 30 15.06 -3.00 -12.68
N ASP A 31 14.22 -2.49 -13.58
CA ASP A 31 12.89 -3.03 -13.84
C ASP A 31 12.96 -4.49 -14.31
N GLU A 32 13.98 -4.84 -15.09
CA GLU A 32 14.24 -6.23 -15.50
C GLU A 32 14.63 -7.14 -14.34
N MET A 33 15.56 -6.68 -13.49
CA MET A 33 15.96 -7.45 -12.32
C MET A 33 14.78 -7.59 -11.35
N TYR A 34 14.15 -6.48 -10.97
CA TYR A 34 13.06 -6.44 -10.01
C TYR A 34 11.83 -7.20 -10.52
N GLY A 35 11.45 -6.99 -11.78
CA GLY A 35 10.38 -7.75 -12.44
C GLY A 35 10.69 -9.24 -12.51
N GLY A 36 11.92 -9.63 -12.83
CA GLY A 36 12.36 -11.02 -12.82
C GLY A 36 12.24 -11.68 -11.44
N LEU A 37 12.64 -10.98 -10.38
CA LEU A 37 12.57 -11.49 -9.00
C LEU A 37 11.12 -11.61 -8.52
N ARG A 38 10.26 -10.63 -8.85
CA ARG A 38 8.81 -10.69 -8.57
C ARG A 38 8.13 -11.86 -9.30
N ASN A 39 8.43 -12.07 -10.58
CA ASN A 39 7.86 -13.14 -11.38
C ASN A 39 8.24 -14.55 -10.89
N ASN A 40 9.26 -14.64 -10.02
CA ASN A 40 9.70 -15.89 -9.39
C ASN A 40 9.30 -15.99 -7.90
N ASN A 41 8.35 -15.17 -7.42
CA ASN A 41 7.91 -15.15 -6.02
C ASN A 41 9.03 -14.89 -5.00
N ILE A 42 10.12 -14.21 -5.40
CA ILE A 42 11.19 -13.81 -4.49
C ILE A 42 10.80 -12.45 -3.89
N ASN A 43 10.36 -12.47 -2.63
CA ASN A 43 9.95 -11.26 -1.90
C ASN A 43 11.18 -10.56 -1.31
N ILE A 44 11.51 -9.39 -1.84
CA ILE A 44 12.75 -8.67 -1.50
C ILE A 44 12.41 -7.45 -0.67
N LYS A 45 13.00 -7.39 0.53
CA LYS A 45 12.80 -6.31 1.49
C LYS A 45 13.71 -5.10 1.24
N THR A 46 14.82 -5.30 0.50
CA THR A 46 15.84 -4.28 0.20
C THR A 46 16.46 -4.57 -1.17
N ILE A 47 16.39 -3.62 -2.13
CA ILE A 47 17.06 -3.66 -3.44
C ILE A 47 17.34 -2.22 -3.93
N TRP A 48 18.39 -2.07 -4.75
CA TRP A 48 19.10 -0.85 -5.12
C TRP A 48 18.40 -0.09 -6.25
N ILE A 49 18.29 1.24 -6.13
CA ILE A 49 17.65 2.28 -6.99
C ILE A 49 16.13 2.53 -6.87
N GLN A 50 15.78 3.83 -6.87
CA GLN A 50 14.50 4.42 -6.47
C GLN A 50 13.43 4.29 -7.55
N GLN A 51 12.76 3.15 -7.54
CA GLN A 51 11.41 2.97 -8.07
C GLN A 51 10.78 1.90 -7.15
N TYR A 52 9.54 2.09 -6.68
CA TYR A 52 8.79 1.13 -5.82
C TYR A 52 8.98 1.14 -4.28
N ASN A 53 9.34 2.25 -3.60
CA ASN A 53 9.46 2.33 -2.12
C ASN A 53 10.30 1.24 -1.43
N LEU A 54 11.44 0.91 -2.02
CA LEU A 54 12.43 0.10 -1.33
C LEU A 54 13.32 1.03 -0.47
N ASN A 55 13.83 0.56 0.66
CA ASN A 55 14.94 1.23 1.34
C ASN A 55 16.17 1.13 0.42
N ILE A 56 16.69 2.26 -0.05
CA ILE A 56 17.75 2.29 -1.06
C ILE A 56 19.11 2.35 -0.37
N GLY A 57 20.03 1.49 -0.78
CA GLY A 57 21.45 1.58 -0.41
C GLY A 57 22.34 1.90 -1.62
N ILE A 58 23.59 2.30 -1.38
CA ILE A 58 24.70 2.26 -2.36
C ILE A 58 25.83 1.36 -1.85
N TYR A 59 26.32 0.46 -2.71
CA TYR A 59 27.49 -0.38 -2.42
C TYR A 59 28.72 0.22 -3.07
N THR A 60 29.62 0.80 -2.28
CA THR A 60 30.80 1.49 -2.80
C THR A 60 31.88 1.69 -1.74
N SER A 61 33.12 1.90 -2.15
CA SER A 61 34.17 2.48 -1.29
C SER A 61 34.28 3.99 -1.51
N ARG A 62 34.89 4.72 -0.56
CA ARG A 62 35.18 6.16 -0.72
C ARG A 62 35.95 6.45 -2.02
N TYR A 63 36.92 5.60 -2.34
CA TYR A 63 37.73 5.74 -3.54
C TYR A 63 36.87 5.57 -4.80
N GLU A 64 36.11 4.48 -4.90
CA GLU A 64 35.25 4.21 -6.05
C GLU A 64 34.17 5.28 -6.21
N TRP A 65 33.54 5.72 -5.13
CA TRP A 65 32.55 6.79 -5.18
C TRP A 65 33.13 8.06 -5.82
N ASN A 66 34.30 8.50 -5.35
CA ASN A 66 34.95 9.69 -5.89
C ASN A 66 35.34 9.50 -7.37
N VAL A 67 35.84 8.32 -7.75
CA VAL A 67 36.21 8.03 -9.14
C VAL A 67 34.99 7.95 -10.07
N ILE A 68 33.88 7.40 -9.59
CA ILE A 68 32.67 7.16 -10.40
C ILE A 68 31.80 8.41 -10.51
N THR A 69 31.70 9.18 -9.44
CA THR A 69 30.74 10.30 -9.32
C THR A 69 31.40 11.68 -9.36
N ASP A 70 32.73 11.74 -9.37
CA ASP A 70 33.50 12.98 -9.20
C ASP A 70 33.16 13.71 -7.87
N GLY A 71 32.93 12.92 -6.81
CA GLY A 71 32.63 13.43 -5.48
C GLY A 71 31.18 13.89 -5.26
N GLY A 72 30.23 13.33 -6.01
CA GLY A 72 28.81 13.64 -5.87
C GLY A 72 28.25 13.38 -4.46
N GLU A 73 27.11 13.99 -4.14
CA GLU A 73 26.42 13.84 -2.86
C GLU A 73 25.19 12.95 -2.99
N ALA A 74 25.01 12.02 -2.06
CA ALA A 74 23.82 11.19 -1.93
C ALA A 74 23.02 11.62 -0.69
N GLU A 75 21.71 11.80 -0.86
CA GLU A 75 20.78 12.13 0.22
C GLU A 75 19.71 11.05 0.39
N ASN A 76 19.34 10.75 1.63
CA ASN A 76 18.27 9.79 1.96
C ASN A 76 18.52 8.35 1.46
N MET A 77 19.79 7.94 1.38
CA MET A 77 20.20 6.59 0.97
C MET A 77 21.04 5.93 2.06
N MET A 78 20.91 4.62 2.24
CA MET A 78 21.80 3.82 3.10
C MET A 78 23.15 3.58 2.41
N LEU A 79 24.19 3.30 3.20
CA LEU A 79 25.51 2.95 2.66
C LEU A 79 25.92 1.55 3.10
N TRP A 80 26.24 0.69 2.13
CA TRP A 80 27.01 -0.53 2.33
C TRP A 80 28.41 -0.29 1.78
N TYR A 81 29.39 -0.01 2.64
CA TYR A 81 30.76 0.16 2.16
C TYR A 81 31.59 -1.11 2.29
N TRP A 82 32.69 -1.17 1.56
CA TRP A 82 33.65 -2.26 1.70
C TRP A 82 35.06 -1.73 2.00
N ASN A 83 35.74 -2.46 2.87
CA ASN A 83 37.16 -2.27 3.15
C ASN A 83 37.74 -3.62 3.54
N VAL A 84 38.57 -4.21 2.68
CA VAL A 84 39.16 -5.55 2.86
C VAL A 84 40.63 -5.47 2.45
N TYR A 85 41.50 -6.24 3.11
CA TYR A 85 42.93 -6.19 2.82
C TYR A 85 43.33 -7.08 1.63
N GLY A 86 42.44 -7.98 1.19
CA GLY A 86 42.73 -8.95 0.14
C GLY A 86 41.73 -10.11 0.13
N ASN A 87 42.02 -11.15 -0.65
CA ASN A 87 41.16 -12.35 -0.74
C ASN A 87 41.46 -13.36 0.37
N GLY A 88 40.42 -14.03 0.86
CA GLY A 88 40.52 -15.10 1.83
C GLY A 88 40.61 -14.64 3.29
N PRO A 89 40.47 -15.57 4.24
CA PRO A 89 40.21 -15.27 5.65
C PRO A 89 41.37 -14.57 6.38
N ALA A 90 42.60 -14.69 5.86
CA ALA A 90 43.77 -13.99 6.42
C ALA A 90 43.80 -12.48 6.10
N ASN A 91 42.94 -12.03 5.19
CA ASN A 91 42.94 -10.66 4.67
C ASN A 91 41.64 -9.90 5.01
N GLU A 92 40.95 -10.34 6.06
CA GLU A 92 39.79 -9.65 6.62
C GLU A 92 40.20 -8.34 7.32
N SER A 93 39.39 -7.30 7.15
CA SER A 93 39.44 -6.14 8.04
C SER A 93 38.61 -6.40 9.31
N PRO A 94 38.80 -5.63 10.39
CA PRO A 94 37.97 -5.78 11.59
C PRO A 94 36.47 -5.65 11.29
N ALA A 95 35.66 -6.55 11.87
CA ALA A 95 34.19 -6.58 11.72
C ALA A 95 33.48 -5.48 12.57
N ASN A 96 33.92 -4.23 12.42
CA ASN A 96 33.36 -3.03 13.03
C ASN A 96 33.41 -1.84 12.06
N PHE A 97 32.90 -0.68 12.47
CA PHE A 97 32.81 0.51 11.63
C PHE A 97 33.89 1.57 11.92
N ASN A 98 34.92 1.24 12.72
CA ASN A 98 35.90 2.23 13.20
C ASN A 98 36.79 2.81 12.09
N ASP A 99 36.90 2.10 10.97
CA ASP A 99 37.64 2.49 9.78
C ASP A 99 36.79 3.27 8.77
N PHE A 100 35.52 3.53 9.07
CA PHE A 100 34.67 4.35 8.22
C PHE A 100 35.08 5.83 8.30
N ILE A 101 35.27 6.45 7.13
CA ILE A 101 35.48 7.90 7.01
C ILE A 101 34.32 8.44 6.18
N PRO A 102 33.56 9.46 6.64
CA PRO A 102 32.46 10.06 5.89
C PRO A 102 32.83 10.48 4.46
N PHE A 103 31.94 10.20 3.50
CA PHE A 103 32.06 10.61 2.09
C PHE A 103 30.67 10.64 1.44
N GLY A 104 30.52 11.37 0.33
CA GLY A 104 29.33 11.29 -0.53
C GLY A 104 27.99 11.58 0.15
N GLY A 105 27.97 12.41 1.19
CA GLY A 105 26.76 12.71 1.99
C GLY A 105 26.49 11.75 3.16
N TRP A 106 27.23 10.64 3.29
CA TRP A 106 27.06 9.68 4.39
C TRP A 106 27.94 10.01 5.60
N ALA A 107 27.29 10.30 6.73
CA ALA A 107 27.95 10.45 8.04
C ALA A 107 28.16 9.10 8.75
N SER A 108 27.41 8.06 8.40
CA SER A 108 27.52 6.71 8.96
C SER A 108 27.06 5.63 7.98
N PRO A 109 27.68 4.43 7.97
CA PRO A 109 27.27 3.31 7.14
C PRO A 109 26.20 2.43 7.81
N SER A 110 25.39 1.75 7.00
CA SER A 110 24.41 0.75 7.45
C SER A 110 25.01 -0.66 7.47
N ALA A 111 25.95 -0.94 6.57
CA ALA A 111 26.63 -2.23 6.46
C ALA A 111 28.09 -2.06 6.02
N LYS A 112 28.92 -3.04 6.39
CA LYS A 112 30.32 -3.18 5.98
C LYS A 112 30.57 -4.57 5.40
N GLN A 113 31.21 -4.66 4.24
CA GLN A 113 31.92 -5.89 3.83
C GLN A 113 33.35 -5.85 4.39
N PHE A 114 33.70 -6.83 5.22
CA PHE A 114 35.00 -6.92 5.89
C PHE A 114 35.85 -8.12 5.43
N GLY A 115 35.26 -9.07 4.71
CA GLY A 115 35.96 -10.21 4.09
C GLY A 115 35.47 -10.51 2.69
N GLN A 116 36.31 -11.08 1.83
CA GLN A 116 35.96 -11.42 0.44
C GLN A 116 36.56 -12.74 -0.04
N SER A 117 35.84 -13.42 -0.93
CA SER A 117 36.27 -14.69 -1.56
C SER A 117 36.58 -15.81 -0.56
N GLU A 118 35.75 -15.96 0.47
CA GLU A 118 35.93 -16.98 1.51
C GLU A 118 35.07 -18.21 1.25
N SER A 119 35.55 -19.41 1.57
CA SER A 119 34.77 -20.64 1.45
C SER A 119 34.01 -20.91 2.75
N VAL A 120 32.68 -20.82 2.69
CA VAL A 120 31.79 -21.20 3.79
C VAL A 120 30.87 -22.29 3.28
N CYS A 121 30.92 -23.46 3.91
CA CYS A 121 30.11 -24.64 3.53
C CYS A 121 30.23 -25.01 2.03
N GLY A 122 31.41 -24.84 1.43
CA GLY A 122 31.67 -25.14 0.02
C GLY A 122 31.19 -24.07 -0.97
N VAL A 123 30.67 -22.93 -0.48
CA VAL A 123 30.26 -21.77 -1.30
C VAL A 123 31.22 -20.61 -1.06
N THR A 124 31.61 -19.93 -2.13
CA THR A 124 32.40 -18.70 -2.04
C THR A 124 31.50 -17.53 -1.65
N VAL A 125 31.80 -16.88 -0.52
CA VAL A 125 31.02 -15.79 0.06
C VAL A 125 31.90 -14.58 0.38
N ASN A 126 31.26 -13.43 0.51
CA ASN A 126 31.84 -12.24 1.15
C ASN A 126 31.20 -12.09 2.54
N ARG A 127 32.00 -11.70 3.54
CA ARG A 127 31.53 -11.56 4.93
C ARG A 127 31.17 -10.12 5.27
N MET A 128 30.06 -9.96 6.00
CA MET A 128 29.41 -8.67 6.21
C MET A 128 29.05 -8.43 7.68
N GLN A 129 29.16 -7.18 8.13
CA GLN A 129 28.69 -6.67 9.42
C GLN A 129 27.56 -5.66 9.16
N VAL A 130 26.42 -5.82 9.83
CA VAL A 130 25.25 -4.94 9.70
C VAL A 130 24.99 -4.24 11.03
N LEU A 131 24.71 -2.94 10.99
CA LEU A 131 24.33 -2.18 12.18
C LEU A 131 22.88 -2.51 12.56
N VAL A 132 22.67 -3.30 13.61
CA VAL A 132 21.32 -3.57 14.15
C VAL A 132 21.01 -2.51 15.21
N ILE A 133 20.22 -1.49 14.86
CA ILE A 133 19.69 -0.54 15.84
C ILE A 133 18.60 -1.26 16.63
N ILE A 134 18.97 -1.83 17.77
CA ILE A 134 18.00 -2.31 18.76
C ILE A 134 17.55 -1.07 19.53
N CYS A 135 16.41 -0.48 19.14
CA CYS A 135 15.72 0.48 19.99
C CYS A 135 15.23 -0.26 21.25
N SER A 136 16.00 -0.16 22.34
CA SER A 136 15.60 -0.63 23.66
C SER A 136 14.47 0.26 24.19
N LEU A 137 13.22 -0.09 23.89
CA LEU A 137 12.08 0.50 24.58
C LEU A 137 12.04 -0.07 26.01
N ALA A 138 12.46 0.76 26.96
CA ALA A 138 12.26 0.54 28.37
C ALA A 138 10.75 0.36 28.64
N LEU A 139 10.38 -0.79 29.22
CA LEU A 139 9.06 -0.98 29.80
C LEU A 139 8.92 -0.03 31.00
N SER A 140 8.25 1.10 30.81
CA SER A 140 7.62 1.83 31.90
C SER A 140 6.14 1.49 31.92
N CYS A 141 5.76 0.67 32.90
CA CYS A 141 4.37 0.46 33.28
C CYS A 141 3.73 1.82 33.61
N PHE A 142 2.81 2.28 32.76
CA PHE A 142 1.79 3.24 33.17
C PHE A 142 0.43 2.57 32.94
N ALA A 143 -0.30 2.44 34.05
CA ALA A 143 -1.68 1.98 34.06
C ALA A 143 -2.52 2.88 33.16
N SER A 144 -3.22 2.29 32.20
CA SER A 144 -4.25 2.97 31.42
C SER A 144 -5.39 3.41 32.35
N PRO A 145 -5.99 4.59 32.17
CA PRO A 145 -7.28 4.86 32.77
C PRO A 145 -8.32 3.95 32.13
N VAL A 146 -9.12 3.31 32.98
CA VAL A 146 -10.30 2.54 32.60
C VAL A 146 -11.24 3.47 31.84
N VAL A 147 -11.34 3.30 30.53
CA VAL A 147 -12.42 3.89 29.74
C VAL A 147 -13.68 3.10 30.08
N GLN A 148 -14.61 3.77 30.76
CA GLN A 148 -15.94 3.26 31.05
C GLN A 148 -16.63 2.85 29.74
N GLN A 149 -16.80 1.54 29.56
CA GLN A 149 -17.74 0.97 28.58
C GLN A 149 -19.15 1.35 29.03
N GLN A 150 -19.80 2.23 28.28
CA GLN A 150 -21.23 2.46 28.38
C GLN A 150 -21.95 1.41 27.54
N GLU A 151 -23.01 0.83 28.11
CA GLU A 151 -23.70 -0.36 27.61
C GLU A 151 -24.19 -0.24 26.17
N ALA A 152 -24.07 -1.37 25.46
CA ALA A 152 -24.46 -1.55 24.08
C ALA A 152 -25.99 -1.48 23.90
N SER A 153 -26.43 -0.69 22.92
CA SER A 153 -27.77 -0.79 22.35
C SER A 153 -27.65 -0.93 20.83
N ALA A 154 -28.27 -2.00 20.30
CA ALA A 154 -28.30 -2.49 18.91
C ALA A 154 -26.99 -3.10 18.39
N SER A 155 -27.03 -4.38 18.01
CA SER A 155 -25.88 -5.12 17.46
C SER A 155 -25.54 -4.64 16.05
N ASP A 156 -24.68 -3.64 15.95
CA ASP A 156 -24.09 -3.31 14.66
C ASP A 156 -22.99 -4.32 14.33
N ASN A 157 -23.28 -5.25 13.40
CA ASN A 157 -22.31 -6.18 12.84
C ASN A 157 -21.34 -5.45 11.91
N PHE A 158 -20.43 -4.65 12.47
CA PHE A 158 -19.28 -4.11 11.74
C PHE A 158 -17.96 -4.63 12.31
N VAL A 159 -16.91 -4.53 11.50
CA VAL A 159 -15.53 -4.78 11.92
C VAL A 159 -14.72 -3.50 11.82
N TYR A 160 -13.68 -3.38 12.63
CA TYR A 160 -12.70 -2.31 12.47
C TYR A 160 -11.83 -2.56 11.23
N ALA A 161 -11.57 -1.48 10.51
CA ALA A 161 -10.72 -1.45 9.34
C ALA A 161 -9.77 -0.26 9.38
N VAL A 162 -8.72 -0.32 8.57
CA VAL A 162 -7.83 0.81 8.30
C VAL A 162 -7.79 1.07 6.81
N ASP A 163 -7.65 2.32 6.39
CA ASP A 163 -7.21 2.66 5.05
C ASP A 163 -5.79 3.21 5.02
N VAL A 164 -5.04 2.77 4.00
CA VAL A 164 -3.61 3.09 3.86
C VAL A 164 -3.26 3.44 2.43
N ASP A 165 -2.34 4.39 2.30
CA ASP A 165 -1.83 4.89 1.04
C ASP A 165 -0.28 4.95 0.99
N VAL A 166 0.34 4.38 2.02
CA VAL A 166 1.80 4.23 2.21
C VAL A 166 2.20 2.75 2.16
N ALA A 167 3.50 2.48 2.04
CA ALA A 167 4.01 1.12 2.11
C ALA A 167 3.86 0.54 3.53
N VAL A 168 3.32 -0.68 3.64
CA VAL A 168 3.08 -1.36 4.91
C VAL A 168 3.64 -2.79 4.87
N SER A 169 4.51 -3.10 5.83
CA SER A 169 5.13 -4.43 5.94
C SER A 169 4.18 -5.48 6.52
N VAL A 170 4.48 -6.77 6.29
CA VAL A 170 3.74 -7.89 6.91
C VAL A 170 3.69 -7.76 8.44
N SER A 171 4.80 -7.40 9.10
CA SER A 171 4.85 -7.26 10.56
C SER A 171 3.98 -6.12 11.07
N GLN A 172 3.91 -5.01 10.32
CA GLN A 172 3.00 -3.90 10.65
C GLN A 172 1.55 -4.33 10.49
N PHE A 173 1.19 -5.00 9.40
CA PHE A 173 -0.16 -5.54 9.22
C PHE A 173 -0.52 -6.64 10.24
N GLN A 174 0.43 -7.46 10.69
CA GLN A 174 0.21 -8.40 11.78
C GLN A 174 -0.07 -7.69 13.11
N CYS A 175 0.62 -6.57 13.37
CA CYS A 175 0.32 -5.72 14.51
C CYS A 175 -1.07 -5.07 14.38
N VAL A 176 -1.44 -4.56 13.20
CA VAL A 176 -2.77 -4.02 12.91
C VAL A 176 -3.84 -5.08 13.16
N ARG A 177 -3.64 -6.30 12.67
CA ARG A 177 -4.53 -7.45 12.92
C ARG A 177 -4.70 -7.76 14.41
N LYS A 178 -3.60 -7.73 15.18
CA LYS A 178 -3.60 -7.93 16.63
C LYS A 178 -4.24 -6.76 17.39
N SER A 179 -4.31 -5.59 16.78
CA SER A 179 -4.96 -4.38 17.31
C SER A 179 -6.45 -4.32 16.95
N SER A 180 -7.07 -5.48 16.74
CA SER A 180 -8.51 -5.65 16.48
C SER A 180 -9.04 -5.12 15.14
N TYR A 181 -8.17 -4.81 14.18
CA TYR A 181 -8.59 -4.53 12.80
C TYR A 181 -8.66 -5.84 12.00
N ASP A 182 -9.73 -6.02 11.22
CA ASP A 182 -9.93 -7.22 10.38
C ASP A 182 -9.71 -6.96 8.89
N VAL A 183 -9.81 -5.69 8.46
CA VAL A 183 -9.84 -5.30 7.04
C VAL A 183 -8.87 -4.14 6.81
N ALA A 184 -8.17 -4.17 5.67
CA ALA A 184 -7.39 -3.05 5.15
C ALA A 184 -7.94 -2.57 3.81
N PHE A 185 -8.31 -1.30 3.72
CA PHE A 185 -8.63 -0.60 2.47
C PHE A 185 -7.31 -0.06 1.90
N ILE A 186 -6.90 -0.58 0.75
CA ILE A 186 -5.60 -0.25 0.15
C ILE A 186 -5.82 0.64 -1.08
N ARG A 187 -5.09 1.75 -1.16
CA ARG A 187 -5.10 2.57 -2.37
C ARG A 187 -4.54 1.77 -3.54
N GLY A 188 -5.38 1.53 -4.55
CA GLY A 188 -5.04 0.87 -5.81
C GLY A 188 -4.63 1.85 -6.92
N TYR A 189 -5.05 3.11 -6.82
CA TYR A 189 -4.73 4.14 -7.80
C TYR A 189 -4.47 5.47 -7.11
N SER A 190 -3.35 6.11 -7.45
CA SER A 190 -2.97 7.41 -6.92
C SER A 190 -3.37 8.51 -7.88
N SER A 191 -3.90 9.62 -7.36
CA SER A 191 -4.22 10.80 -8.14
C SER A 191 -2.99 11.65 -8.51
N THR A 192 -1.79 11.26 -8.06
CA THR A 192 -0.54 12.00 -8.32
C THR A 192 -0.29 12.18 -9.82
N GLY A 193 0.14 13.38 -10.22
CA GLY A 193 0.46 13.68 -11.62
C GLY A 193 -0.74 13.49 -12.55
N GLN A 194 -0.62 12.56 -13.50
CA GLN A 194 -1.69 12.20 -14.45
C GLN A 194 -2.61 11.07 -13.96
N GLY A 195 -2.52 10.69 -12.68
CA GLY A 195 -3.16 9.48 -12.18
C GLY A 195 -2.39 8.24 -12.61
N GLN A 196 -2.21 7.28 -11.71
CA GLN A 196 -1.34 6.13 -11.96
C GLN A 196 -1.60 4.96 -10.95
N LEU A 197 -1.44 3.68 -11.36
CA LEU A 197 -1.60 2.47 -10.49
C LEU A 197 -0.73 2.54 -9.24
N ASP A 198 -1.29 2.66 -8.04
CA ASP A 198 -0.49 2.79 -6.83
C ASP A 198 0.55 1.66 -6.67
N TRP A 199 1.82 2.06 -6.59
CA TRP A 199 3.02 1.23 -6.55
C TRP A 199 3.03 0.31 -5.34
N TYR A 200 2.41 0.73 -4.24
CA TYR A 200 2.32 -0.07 -3.03
C TYR A 200 1.14 -1.03 -3.06
N ALA A 201 0.17 -0.86 -3.96
CA ALA A 201 -1.05 -1.66 -3.94
C ALA A 201 -0.77 -3.16 -3.99
N PRO A 202 -0.01 -3.70 -4.97
CA PRO A 202 0.19 -5.15 -5.04
C PRO A 202 0.88 -5.71 -3.80
N ILE A 203 1.89 -5.02 -3.28
CA ILE A 203 2.67 -5.49 -2.13
C ILE A 203 1.90 -5.34 -0.82
N ASN A 204 1.15 -4.25 -0.64
CA ASN A 204 0.30 -4.09 0.54
C ASN A 204 -0.81 -5.14 0.56
N ILE A 205 -1.41 -5.48 -0.58
CA ILE A 205 -2.43 -6.53 -0.70
C ILE A 205 -1.84 -7.90 -0.31
N GLN A 206 -0.67 -8.22 -0.85
CA GLN A 206 0.04 -9.46 -0.51
C GLN A 206 0.41 -9.52 0.97
N ASN A 207 0.91 -8.40 1.53
CA ASN A 207 1.32 -8.32 2.93
C ASN A 207 0.12 -8.40 3.89
N ALA A 208 -0.99 -7.73 3.57
CA ALA A 208 -2.22 -7.78 4.35
C ALA A 208 -2.80 -9.20 4.37
N ASN A 209 -2.87 -9.86 3.21
CA ASN A 209 -3.30 -11.26 3.11
C ASN A 209 -2.38 -12.19 3.91
N ALA A 210 -1.05 -12.02 3.81
CA ALA A 210 -0.08 -12.81 4.60
C ALA A 210 -0.17 -12.55 6.12
N ALA A 211 -0.65 -11.37 6.52
CA ALA A 211 -0.91 -11.01 7.91
C ALA A 211 -2.29 -11.48 8.42
N GLY A 212 -3.11 -12.09 7.56
CA GLY A 212 -4.46 -12.56 7.91
C GLY A 212 -5.52 -11.45 7.95
N LEU A 213 -5.26 -10.29 7.35
CA LEU A 213 -6.26 -9.26 7.10
C LEU A 213 -7.01 -9.56 5.80
N LYS A 214 -8.29 -9.17 5.76
CA LYS A 214 -9.03 -9.04 4.51
C LYS A 214 -8.69 -7.70 3.85
N THR A 215 -8.94 -7.60 2.57
CA THR A 215 -8.51 -6.43 1.80
C THR A 215 -9.62 -5.93 0.89
N GLU A 216 -9.86 -4.62 0.97
CA GLU A 216 -10.67 -3.83 0.05
C GLU A 216 -9.74 -2.91 -0.74
N ILE A 217 -10.11 -2.50 -1.96
CA ILE A 217 -9.30 -1.59 -2.78
C ILE A 217 -10.05 -0.31 -3.02
N TYR A 218 -9.37 0.83 -2.93
CA TYR A 218 -9.92 2.11 -3.36
C TYR A 218 -9.06 2.81 -4.40
N MET A 219 -9.69 3.55 -5.30
CA MET A 219 -9.04 4.39 -6.30
C MET A 219 -9.21 5.85 -5.89
N SER A 220 -8.10 6.60 -5.88
CA SER A 220 -8.08 8.07 -5.85
C SER A 220 -7.97 8.57 -7.30
N PRO A 221 -9.09 8.90 -7.97
CA PRO A 221 -9.06 9.32 -9.37
C PRO A 221 -8.36 10.69 -9.55
N GLN A 222 -7.84 10.93 -10.75
CA GLN A 222 -7.30 12.22 -11.16
C GLN A 222 -8.15 12.85 -12.29
N PRO A 223 -9.26 13.53 -11.98
CA PRO A 223 -10.17 14.07 -12.99
C PRO A 223 -9.51 15.13 -13.89
N ARG A 224 -8.41 15.77 -13.43
CA ARG A 224 -7.68 16.79 -14.21
C ARG A 224 -6.56 16.23 -15.10
N SER A 225 -6.42 14.91 -15.18
CA SER A 225 -5.48 14.28 -16.12
C SER A 225 -5.97 14.39 -17.57
N THR A 226 -5.09 14.03 -18.51
CA THR A 226 -5.44 13.79 -19.91
C THR A 226 -6.13 12.44 -20.14
N LYS A 227 -6.21 11.59 -19.12
CA LYS A 227 -6.80 10.24 -19.21
C LYS A 227 -8.29 10.26 -18.89
N THR A 228 -9.06 9.42 -19.56
CA THR A 228 -10.47 9.19 -19.21
C THR A 228 -10.59 8.38 -17.92
N GLY A 229 -11.76 8.40 -17.29
CA GLY A 229 -12.02 7.59 -16.09
C GLY A 229 -11.79 6.09 -16.34
N ALA A 230 -12.25 5.58 -17.47
CA ALA A 230 -12.04 4.19 -17.87
C ALA A 230 -10.56 3.84 -18.05
N GLN A 231 -9.74 4.74 -18.62
CA GLN A 231 -8.30 4.51 -18.75
C GLN A 231 -7.61 4.41 -17.38
N GLN A 232 -7.96 5.30 -16.45
CA GLN A 232 -7.44 5.23 -15.08
C GLN A 232 -7.84 3.92 -14.40
N PHE A 233 -9.09 3.51 -14.57
CA PHE A 233 -9.59 2.25 -14.04
C PHE A 233 -8.86 1.04 -14.62
N ASP A 234 -8.67 0.98 -15.94
CA ASP A 234 -7.97 -0.12 -16.62
C ASP A 234 -6.52 -0.25 -16.17
N GLU A 235 -5.82 0.87 -15.97
CA GLU A 235 -4.44 0.89 -15.46
C GLU A 235 -4.35 0.22 -14.08
N MET A 236 -5.24 0.58 -13.16
CA MET A 236 -5.34 -0.06 -11.84
C MET A 236 -5.71 -1.54 -11.96
N TYR A 237 -6.81 -1.83 -12.66
CA TYR A 237 -7.37 -3.17 -12.76
C TYR A 237 -6.37 -4.14 -13.42
N GLY A 238 -5.82 -3.76 -14.58
CA GLY A 238 -4.80 -4.53 -15.28
C GLY A 238 -3.53 -4.69 -14.46
N GLY A 239 -3.07 -3.63 -13.78
CA GLY A 239 -1.94 -3.67 -12.87
C GLY A 239 -2.08 -4.71 -11.75
N LEU A 240 -3.26 -4.76 -11.11
CA LEU A 240 -3.55 -5.73 -10.07
C LEU A 240 -3.73 -7.15 -10.63
N ARG A 241 -4.40 -7.32 -11.79
CA ARG A 241 -4.53 -8.62 -12.46
C ARG A 241 -3.18 -9.21 -12.86
N ASN A 242 -2.26 -8.37 -13.34
CA ASN A 242 -0.89 -8.78 -13.68
C ASN A 242 -0.08 -9.21 -12.45
N ASN A 243 -0.46 -8.77 -11.25
CA ASN A 243 0.11 -9.21 -9.98
C ASN A 243 -0.67 -10.38 -9.33
N ASN A 244 -1.46 -11.11 -10.13
CA ASN A 244 -2.27 -12.24 -9.69
C ASN A 244 -3.26 -11.90 -8.55
N ILE A 245 -3.82 -10.68 -8.60
CA ILE A 245 -4.85 -10.20 -7.67
C ILE A 245 -6.16 -10.12 -8.42
N ASN A 246 -7.21 -10.73 -7.87
CA ASN A 246 -8.55 -10.69 -8.41
C ASN A 246 -9.43 -9.74 -7.60
N ILE A 247 -10.05 -8.78 -8.27
CA ILE A 247 -10.87 -7.76 -7.64
C ILE A 247 -12.33 -8.20 -7.70
N LYS A 248 -13.06 -8.07 -6.59
CA LYS A 248 -14.51 -8.26 -6.51
C LYS A 248 -15.26 -6.96 -6.21
N THR A 249 -14.65 -6.10 -5.40
CA THR A 249 -15.20 -4.79 -5.03
C THR A 249 -14.16 -3.69 -5.26
N ILE A 250 -14.61 -2.53 -5.73
CA ILE A 250 -13.79 -1.32 -5.84
C ILE A 250 -14.49 -0.12 -5.19
N TRP A 251 -13.74 0.68 -4.45
CA TRP A 251 -14.20 1.95 -3.87
C TRP A 251 -13.64 3.14 -4.65
N ILE A 252 -14.47 4.10 -5.04
CA ILE A 252 -14.04 5.30 -5.78
C ILE A 252 -14.04 6.49 -4.82
N GLN A 253 -12.87 7.07 -4.57
CA GLN A 253 -12.72 8.23 -3.70
C GLN A 253 -13.19 9.50 -4.41
N MET A 254 -14.23 10.11 -3.86
CA MET A 254 -14.81 11.38 -4.26
C MET A 254 -14.79 12.33 -3.07
N THR A 255 -13.58 12.77 -2.71
CA THR A 255 -13.32 13.70 -1.61
C THR A 255 -12.53 14.91 -2.10
N SER A 256 -12.37 15.91 -1.23
CA SER A 256 -11.51 17.08 -1.46
C SER A 256 -11.92 17.85 -2.73
N PRO A 257 -13.00 18.66 -2.67
CA PRO A 257 -13.61 19.28 -3.85
C PRO A 257 -12.63 20.13 -4.68
N SER A 258 -11.57 20.65 -4.06
CA SER A 258 -10.48 21.36 -4.74
C SER A 258 -9.76 20.54 -5.82
N ASN A 259 -9.78 19.21 -5.72
CA ASN A 259 -9.17 18.28 -6.69
C ASN A 259 -10.06 18.05 -7.92
N TRP A 260 -11.33 18.44 -7.86
CA TRP A 260 -12.33 18.24 -8.91
C TRP A 260 -12.55 19.52 -9.72
N TYR A 261 -13.29 19.43 -10.83
CA TYR A 261 -13.73 20.63 -11.54
C TYR A 261 -14.91 21.28 -10.81
N SER A 262 -15.08 22.59 -10.95
CA SER A 262 -16.30 23.28 -10.51
C SER A 262 -17.53 22.86 -11.33
N ASN A 263 -17.32 22.38 -12.56
CA ASN A 263 -18.38 21.84 -13.41
C ASN A 263 -18.73 20.42 -12.99
N THR A 264 -19.83 20.29 -12.26
CA THR A 264 -20.32 19.01 -11.75
C THR A 264 -20.70 18.01 -12.85
N THR A 265 -21.13 18.48 -14.03
CA THR A 265 -21.41 17.61 -15.18
C THR A 265 -20.14 16.90 -15.66
N TYR A 266 -19.00 17.60 -15.72
CA TYR A 266 -17.74 16.96 -16.10
C TYR A 266 -17.28 15.93 -15.07
N ASN A 267 -17.39 16.25 -13.79
CA ASN A 267 -17.08 15.30 -12.71
C ASN A 267 -17.96 14.04 -12.82
N LEU A 268 -19.27 14.21 -13.02
CA LEU A 268 -20.22 13.10 -13.17
C LEU A 268 -19.91 12.25 -14.40
N ASN A 269 -19.59 12.84 -15.55
CA ASN A 269 -19.22 12.09 -16.75
C ASN A 269 -17.93 11.29 -16.52
N PHE A 270 -16.94 11.90 -15.88
CA PHE A 270 -15.67 11.25 -15.57
C PHE A 270 -15.85 10.06 -14.62
N VAL A 271 -16.63 10.20 -13.55
CA VAL A 271 -16.88 9.10 -12.60
C VAL A 271 -17.75 8.02 -13.23
N ASN A 272 -18.80 8.38 -13.99
CA ASN A 272 -19.62 7.37 -14.67
C ASN A 272 -18.83 6.56 -15.70
N ASP A 273 -17.77 7.11 -16.31
CA ASP A 273 -16.85 6.35 -17.17
C ASP A 273 -16.11 5.26 -16.37
N ILE A 274 -15.69 5.56 -15.14
CA ILE A 274 -15.13 4.57 -14.18
C ILE A 274 -16.17 3.50 -13.83
N LEU A 275 -17.38 3.93 -13.43
CA LEU A 275 -18.44 3.00 -13.00
C LEU A 275 -18.87 2.05 -14.13
N ALA A 276 -18.99 2.59 -15.35
CA ALA A 276 -19.32 1.81 -16.54
C ALA A 276 -18.23 0.78 -16.82
N ARG A 277 -16.95 1.16 -16.73
CA ARG A 277 -15.84 0.23 -16.93
C ARG A 277 -15.77 -0.84 -15.86
N ALA A 278 -15.87 -0.48 -14.59
CA ALA A 278 -15.90 -1.45 -13.48
C ALA A 278 -17.08 -2.44 -13.60
N SER A 279 -18.24 -1.98 -14.06
CA SER A 279 -19.41 -2.82 -14.32
C SER A 279 -19.17 -3.84 -15.44
N GLN A 280 -18.38 -3.52 -16.47
CA GLN A 280 -18.02 -4.48 -17.53
C GLN A 280 -17.19 -5.67 -16.99
N TYR A 281 -16.49 -5.47 -15.88
CA TYR A 281 -15.75 -6.52 -15.17
C TYR A 281 -16.57 -7.20 -14.06
N ASN A 282 -17.89 -6.92 -13.97
CA ASN A 282 -18.80 -7.48 -12.96
C ASN A 282 -18.35 -7.22 -11.51
N LEU A 283 -17.78 -6.04 -11.26
CA LEU A 283 -17.37 -5.65 -9.91
C LEU A 283 -18.52 -5.01 -9.13
N TYR A 284 -18.53 -5.24 -7.82
CA TYR A 284 -19.27 -4.38 -6.90
C TYR A 284 -18.55 -3.04 -6.77
N ILE A 285 -19.30 -1.96 -6.66
CA ILE A 285 -18.74 -0.61 -6.64
C ILE A 285 -19.26 0.13 -5.42
N GLY A 286 -18.36 0.85 -4.74
CA GLY A 286 -18.67 1.79 -3.68
C GLY A 286 -18.10 3.17 -3.96
N ILE A 287 -18.69 4.20 -3.37
CA ILE A 287 -18.15 5.57 -3.36
C ILE A 287 -17.63 5.87 -1.95
N TYR A 288 -16.43 6.45 -1.88
CA TYR A 288 -15.86 7.03 -0.68
C TYR A 288 -16.02 8.56 -0.69
N THR A 289 -16.88 9.13 0.16
CA THR A 289 -17.21 10.58 0.11
C THR A 289 -17.76 11.10 1.46
N SER A 290 -18.14 12.37 1.55
CA SER A 290 -18.98 12.91 2.62
C SER A 290 -20.19 13.62 2.01
N ASN A 291 -21.19 13.98 2.82
CA ASN A 291 -22.30 14.80 2.32
C ASN A 291 -21.80 16.12 1.69
N TYR A 292 -20.83 16.77 2.34
CA TYR A 292 -20.19 17.99 1.86
C TYR A 292 -19.46 17.78 0.53
N ASP A 293 -18.59 16.76 0.47
CA ASP A 293 -17.83 16.48 -0.76
C ASP A 293 -18.77 16.11 -1.90
N TRP A 294 -19.77 15.28 -1.63
CA TRP A 294 -20.76 14.87 -2.61
C TRP A 294 -21.52 16.05 -3.19
N TYR A 295 -22.00 16.96 -2.33
CA TYR A 295 -22.66 18.20 -2.74
C TYR A 295 -21.78 19.00 -3.70
N HIS A 296 -20.53 19.29 -3.31
CA HIS A 296 -19.65 20.17 -4.08
C HIS A 296 -19.09 19.53 -5.36
N ILE A 297 -18.88 18.21 -5.37
CA ILE A 297 -18.33 17.51 -6.53
C ILE A 297 -19.42 17.18 -7.56
N THR A 298 -20.63 16.84 -7.10
CA THR A 298 -21.68 16.29 -7.97
C THR A 298 -22.88 17.22 -8.18
N GLY A 299 -23.09 18.20 -7.31
CA GLY A 299 -24.31 19.01 -7.29
C GLY A 299 -25.53 18.20 -6.85
N GLU A 300 -25.39 17.44 -5.75
CA GLU A 300 -26.44 16.58 -5.18
C GLU A 300 -26.97 15.50 -6.14
N ALA A 301 -26.08 14.89 -6.92
CA ALA A 301 -26.48 13.79 -7.78
C ALA A 301 -27.04 12.59 -6.99
N GLU A 302 -27.94 11.83 -7.60
CA GLU A 302 -28.46 10.58 -7.05
C GLU A 302 -27.61 9.40 -7.54
N ALA A 303 -27.00 8.68 -6.60
CA ALA A 303 -26.31 7.43 -6.84
C ALA A 303 -27.30 6.26 -6.75
N SER A 304 -27.18 5.29 -7.65
CA SER A 304 -27.98 4.08 -7.64
C SER A 304 -27.11 2.86 -7.91
N ASN A 305 -27.37 1.80 -7.15
CA ASN A 305 -26.60 0.57 -7.16
C ASN A 305 -25.09 0.73 -6.87
N VAL A 306 -24.76 1.60 -5.92
CA VAL A 306 -23.39 1.83 -5.47
C VAL A 306 -23.38 1.85 -3.94
N MET A 307 -22.39 1.19 -3.31
CA MET A 307 -22.21 1.22 -1.85
C MET A 307 -21.68 2.58 -1.38
N LEU A 308 -21.83 2.89 -0.09
CA LEU A 308 -21.32 4.11 0.51
C LEU A 308 -20.30 3.82 1.60
N TRP A 309 -19.10 4.37 1.45
CA TRP A 309 -18.13 4.57 2.51
C TRP A 309 -18.13 6.07 2.78
N TYR A 310 -18.71 6.52 3.90
CA TYR A 310 -18.70 7.95 4.20
C TYR A 310 -17.61 8.30 5.20
N TRP A 311 -17.06 9.51 5.14
CA TRP A 311 -16.21 10.01 6.21
C TRP A 311 -16.92 11.08 7.04
N PHE A 312 -16.67 11.03 8.35
CA PHE A 312 -17.04 12.07 9.29
C PHE A 312 -16.06 12.04 10.44
N VAL A 313 -15.25 13.08 10.58
CA VAL A 313 -14.26 13.26 11.66
C VAL A 313 -14.29 14.72 12.14
N TYR A 314 -13.78 14.99 13.33
CA TYR A 314 -13.65 16.37 13.85
C TYR A 314 -12.34 17.04 13.41
N GLY A 315 -11.44 16.30 12.75
CA GLY A 315 -10.10 16.74 12.35
C GLY A 315 -9.09 15.60 12.36
N ASN A 316 -7.80 15.94 12.25
CA ASN A 316 -6.70 14.98 12.23
C ASN A 316 -6.28 14.53 13.64
N GLY A 317 -5.86 13.27 13.77
CA GLY A 317 -5.32 12.67 14.97
C GLY A 317 -6.39 12.18 15.95
N THR A 318 -5.95 11.34 16.90
CA THR A 318 -6.80 10.54 17.80
C THR A 318 -7.80 11.35 18.64
N ARG A 319 -7.51 12.63 18.92
CA ARG A 319 -8.41 13.51 19.68
C ARG A 319 -9.62 13.99 18.88
N ASN A 320 -9.59 13.81 17.57
CA ASN A 320 -10.56 14.34 16.63
C ASN A 320 -11.36 13.22 15.93
N GLU A 321 -11.33 12.01 16.48
CA GLU A 321 -12.16 10.89 16.04
C GLU A 321 -13.65 11.16 16.29
N SER A 322 -14.50 10.81 15.34
CA SER A 322 -15.93 10.64 15.61
C SER A 322 -16.21 9.25 16.18
N PRO A 323 -17.38 9.00 16.80
CA PRO A 323 -17.71 7.67 17.29
C PRO A 323 -17.66 6.61 16.17
N ALA A 324 -17.08 5.44 16.46
CA ALA A 324 -17.01 4.31 15.54
C ALA A 324 -18.36 3.57 15.44
N ASN A 325 -19.40 4.27 14.95
CA ASN A 325 -20.74 3.76 14.66
C ASN A 325 -21.39 4.61 13.55
N PHE A 326 -22.59 4.21 13.10
CA PHE A 326 -23.32 4.89 12.02
C PHE A 326 -24.39 5.88 12.51
N ASN A 327 -24.46 6.21 13.81
CA ASN A 327 -25.54 7.02 14.38
C ASN A 327 -25.57 8.47 13.87
N ASP A 328 -24.43 8.97 13.41
CA ASP A 328 -24.32 10.30 12.79
C ASP A 328 -24.66 10.32 11.30
N PHE A 329 -24.89 9.16 10.67
CA PHE A 329 -25.26 9.11 9.27
C PHE A 329 -26.60 9.82 9.03
N ARG A 330 -26.65 10.61 7.96
CA ARG A 330 -27.86 11.24 7.44
C ARG A 330 -27.96 10.90 5.95
N PRO A 331 -29.12 10.46 5.44
CA PRO A 331 -29.27 10.13 4.03
C PRO A 331 -28.89 11.28 3.09
N PHE A 332 -28.13 10.97 2.04
CA PHE A 332 -27.78 11.91 0.96
C PHE A 332 -27.49 11.13 -0.32
N GLY A 333 -27.56 11.80 -1.47
CA GLY A 333 -27.13 11.21 -2.75
C GLY A 333 -27.81 9.89 -3.12
N GLY A 334 -29.03 9.63 -2.63
CA GLY A 334 -29.75 8.36 -2.83
C GLY A 334 -29.42 7.26 -1.82
N TRP A 335 -28.39 7.41 -0.98
CA TRP A 335 -28.06 6.44 0.06
C TRP A 335 -28.92 6.62 1.31
N THR A 336 -29.54 5.53 1.75
CA THR A 336 -30.31 5.45 2.99
C THR A 336 -29.56 4.72 4.12
N SER A 337 -28.46 4.05 3.80
CA SER A 337 -27.57 3.39 4.76
C SER A 337 -26.14 3.30 4.22
N PRO A 338 -25.11 3.50 5.06
CA PRO A 338 -23.72 3.31 4.68
C PRO A 338 -23.29 1.83 4.79
N SER A 339 -22.27 1.47 4.03
CA SER A 339 -21.56 0.18 4.14
C SER A 339 -20.28 0.32 4.96
N ALA A 340 -19.60 1.47 4.89
CA ALA A 340 -18.42 1.76 5.68
C ALA A 340 -18.43 3.21 6.19
N LYS A 341 -17.64 3.48 7.22
CA LYS A 341 -17.40 4.83 7.74
C LYS A 341 -15.92 5.02 8.09
N GLN A 342 -15.32 6.11 7.62
CA GLN A 342 -14.07 6.62 8.18
C GLN A 342 -14.37 7.53 9.37
N PHE A 343 -13.87 7.16 10.55
CA PHE A 343 -14.13 7.85 11.81
C PHE A 343 -12.87 8.47 12.45
N GLY A 344 -11.67 8.14 11.94
CA GLY A 344 -10.39 8.74 12.36
C GLY A 344 -9.45 8.97 11.19
N GLN A 345 -8.62 10.02 11.24
CA GLN A 345 -7.74 10.44 10.14
C GLN A 345 -6.31 10.77 10.62
N SER A 346 -5.31 10.43 9.80
CA SER A 346 -3.90 10.74 10.06
C SER A 346 -3.39 10.26 11.43
N GLU A 347 -3.70 9.01 11.78
CA GLU A 347 -3.33 8.40 13.05
C GLU A 347 -2.21 7.38 12.89
N ILE A 348 -1.46 7.14 13.97
CA ILE A 348 -0.40 6.13 13.98
C ILE A 348 -0.91 4.85 14.63
N VAL A 349 -1.08 3.81 13.83
CA VAL A 349 -1.35 2.44 14.30
C VAL A 349 -0.17 1.57 13.90
N CYS A 350 0.48 0.91 14.87
CA CYS A 350 1.62 0.02 14.62
C CYS A 350 2.78 0.68 13.86
N GLY A 351 3.02 1.97 14.09
CA GLY A 351 4.07 2.75 13.41
C GLY A 351 3.76 3.07 11.94
N VAL A 352 2.50 2.96 11.52
CA VAL A 352 2.02 3.30 10.18
C VAL A 352 1.01 4.44 10.30
N THR A 353 1.10 5.44 9.43
CA THR A 353 0.04 6.42 9.26
C THR A 353 -1.15 5.77 8.56
N VAL A 354 -2.28 5.73 9.25
CA VAL A 354 -3.53 5.14 8.78
C VAL A 354 -4.66 6.14 8.99
N ASN A 355 -5.74 5.94 8.24
CA ASN A 355 -7.05 6.37 8.69
C ASN A 355 -7.80 5.15 9.24
N ARG A 356 -8.81 5.39 10.07
CA ARG A 356 -9.53 4.34 10.79
C ARG A 356 -10.99 4.30 10.36
N ASP A 357 -11.45 3.08 10.16
CA ASP A 357 -12.74 2.80 9.57
C ASP A 357 -13.51 1.73 10.34
N ILE A 358 -14.82 1.74 10.15
CA ILE A 358 -15.69 0.59 10.41
C ILE A 358 -16.32 0.13 9.11
N TYR A 359 -16.47 -1.19 8.95
CA TYR A 359 -17.03 -1.79 7.74
C TYR A 359 -18.09 -2.84 8.09
N SER A 360 -19.31 -2.62 7.60
CA SER A 360 -20.46 -3.50 7.82
C SER A 360 -20.23 -4.87 7.18
N VAL A 361 -20.34 -5.93 7.98
CA VAL A 361 -20.34 -7.31 7.49
C VAL A 361 -21.78 -7.78 7.34
N TYR A 362 -22.33 -7.62 6.14
CA TYR A 362 -23.54 -8.34 5.77
C TYR A 362 -23.13 -9.73 5.25
N ILE A 363 -23.53 -10.79 5.95
CA ILE A 363 -23.40 -12.16 5.45
C ILE A 363 -24.60 -12.40 4.52
N PRO A 364 -24.45 -12.41 3.19
CA PRO A 364 -25.54 -12.88 2.34
C PRO A 364 -25.79 -14.36 2.64
N THR A 365 -26.97 -14.67 3.15
CA THR A 365 -27.52 -16.04 3.20
C THR A 365 -27.85 -16.48 1.78
N LYS A 366 -26.81 -16.83 1.01
CA LYS A 366 -26.78 -17.74 -0.15
C LYS A 366 -25.43 -17.55 -0.81
N VAL A 367 -24.55 -18.53 -0.61
CA VAL A 367 -23.38 -18.74 -1.44
C VAL A 367 -23.90 -19.03 -2.84
N VAL A 368 -23.93 -18.02 -3.70
CA VAL A 368 -23.94 -18.27 -5.15
C VAL A 368 -22.51 -18.71 -5.45
N GLU A 369 -22.36 -19.96 -5.87
CA GLU A 369 -21.09 -20.55 -6.29
C GLU A 369 -20.41 -19.61 -7.30
N ALA A 370 -19.37 -18.91 -6.84
CA ALA A 370 -18.57 -18.05 -7.70
C ALA A 370 -17.59 -18.92 -8.48
N ASP A 371 -17.89 -19.08 -9.77
CA ASP A 371 -17.02 -19.38 -10.91
C ASP A 371 -15.81 -20.30 -10.64
N THR A 372 -15.96 -21.58 -11.00
CA THR A 372 -14.99 -22.68 -10.89
C THR A 372 -13.83 -22.59 -11.91
N GLN A 373 -13.20 -21.41 -12.02
CA GLN A 373 -11.91 -21.24 -12.72
C GLN A 373 -10.92 -20.38 -11.92
N MET A 374 -10.88 -20.55 -10.59
CA MET A 374 -9.79 -19.99 -9.79
C MET A 374 -8.49 -20.77 -10.05
N LYS A 375 -7.49 -20.09 -10.62
CA LYS A 375 -6.11 -20.61 -10.62
C LYS A 375 -5.63 -20.68 -9.17
N SER A 376 -5.10 -21.84 -8.77
CA SER A 376 -4.50 -22.04 -7.44
C SER A 376 -3.48 -20.94 -7.12
N GLY A 377 -3.64 -20.26 -5.97
CA GLY A 377 -2.72 -19.22 -5.50
C GLY A 377 -3.07 -17.75 -5.83
N GLN A 378 -4.23 -17.47 -6.42
CA GLN A 378 -4.69 -16.09 -6.69
C GLN A 378 -5.27 -15.42 -5.43
N ILE A 379 -4.83 -14.19 -5.11
CA ILE A 379 -5.38 -13.39 -4.01
C ILE A 379 -6.68 -12.75 -4.46
N VAL A 380 -7.74 -12.85 -3.67
CA VAL A 380 -9.03 -12.18 -3.93
C VAL A 380 -9.21 -11.02 -2.96
N VAL A 381 -9.55 -9.85 -3.49
CA VAL A 381 -9.85 -8.63 -2.72
C VAL A 381 -11.28 -8.17 -2.96
N GLY A 382 -11.88 -7.54 -1.95
CA GLY A 382 -13.26 -7.06 -2.00
C GLY A 382 -14.31 -8.15 -1.78
N ASP A 383 -13.97 -9.22 -1.05
CA ASP A 383 -14.83 -10.39 -0.82
C ASP A 383 -15.87 -10.19 0.30
N ARG A 384 -15.80 -9.09 1.06
CA ARG A 384 -16.69 -8.81 2.20
C ARG A 384 -17.90 -7.92 1.89
N GLY A 385 -17.99 -7.38 0.67
CA GLY A 385 -19.04 -6.45 0.27
C GLY A 385 -20.22 -7.12 -0.43
N VAL A 386 -21.23 -7.56 0.33
CA VAL A 386 -22.60 -7.69 -0.20
C VAL A 386 -23.55 -6.88 0.67
N GLY A 387 -23.40 -5.55 0.63
CA GLY A 387 -24.53 -4.66 0.91
C GLY A 387 -25.65 -4.91 -0.12
N ARG A 388 -26.83 -4.32 0.07
CA ARG A 388 -27.97 -4.46 -0.86
C ARG A 388 -27.66 -3.84 -2.24
N VAL A 389 -26.86 -4.52 -3.05
CA VAL A 389 -26.67 -4.23 -4.46
C VAL A 389 -27.91 -4.79 -5.16
N VAL A 390 -28.79 -3.89 -5.59
CA VAL A 390 -30.01 -4.23 -6.33
C VAL A 390 -29.60 -4.62 -7.75
N PRO A 391 -30.28 -5.55 -8.43
CA PRO A 391 -30.02 -5.81 -9.85
C PRO A 391 -30.06 -4.50 -10.68
N GLY A 392 -28.96 -4.15 -11.36
CA GLY A 392 -28.83 -2.92 -12.15
C GLY A 392 -27.38 -2.51 -12.39
N LYS A 393 -27.14 -1.51 -13.26
CA LYS A 393 -25.78 -0.94 -13.44
C LYS A 393 -25.55 0.18 -12.42
N ALA A 394 -24.37 0.20 -11.81
CA ALA A 394 -23.92 1.32 -10.99
C ALA A 394 -23.93 2.61 -11.81
N GLN A 395 -24.57 3.66 -11.31
CA GLN A 395 -24.68 4.94 -12.01
C GLN A 395 -24.92 6.09 -11.02
N ILE A 396 -24.47 7.27 -11.42
CA ILE A 396 -24.72 8.53 -10.73
C ILE A 396 -25.41 9.49 -11.71
N LYS A 397 -26.59 9.99 -11.37
CA LYS A 397 -27.38 10.89 -12.22
C LYS A 397 -27.59 12.22 -11.52
N LYS A 398 -27.61 13.33 -12.27
CA LYS A 398 -28.07 14.59 -11.69
C LYS A 398 -29.47 14.42 -11.11
N SER A 399 -29.71 15.01 -9.94
CA SER A 399 -31.05 15.04 -9.38
C SER A 399 -31.92 15.95 -10.24
N ASP A 400 -33.10 15.45 -10.61
CA ASP A 400 -34.13 16.25 -11.28
C ASP A 400 -34.95 17.11 -10.29
N ARG A 401 -34.57 17.11 -9.00
CA ARG A 401 -35.25 17.89 -7.96
C ARG A 401 -34.80 19.34 -8.02
N ILE A 402 -35.67 20.18 -8.58
CA ILE A 402 -35.67 21.65 -8.46
C ILE A 402 -36.31 22.03 -7.14
#